data_AF-A0A5E4R6I0-F1
#
_entry.id   AF-A0A5E4R6I0-F1
#
_cell.length_a   1.000
_cell.length_b   1.000
_cell.length_c   1.000
_cell.angle_alpha   90.00
_cell.angle_beta   90.00
_cell.angle_gamma   90.00
#
_symmetry.space_group_name_H-M   'P 1'
#
loop_
_entity.id
_entity.type
_entity.pdbx_description
1 polymer ?
#
loop_
_entity_poly.entity_id
_entity_poly.type
_entity_poly.pdbx_seq_one_letter_code
_entity_poly.pdbx_strand_id
1 'polypeptide(L)' 'MTQWRIVFLLTAAVGVISNIVYVLFISADLQEWDDPNYREKKKGDPEGVKPPLLSDEKISFKEIQNKDED' A
#
# COMPACT_ATOMS: atom_id res chain seq x y z
N MET A 1 -38.63 15.56 27.53
CA MET A 1 -38.19 14.18 27.22
C MET A 1 -37.51 14.14 25.84
N THR A 2 -36.37 14.82 25.64
CA THR A 2 -35.77 14.92 24.28
C THR A 2 -34.24 14.94 24.25
N GLN A 3 -33.56 15.29 25.35
CA GLN A 3 -32.09 15.40 25.39
C GLN A 3 -31.37 14.11 24.96
N TRP A 4 -31.82 12.95 25.41
CA TRP A 4 -31.21 11.67 25.03
C TRP A 4 -31.32 11.36 23.54
N ARG A 5 -32.42 11.73 22.88
CA ARG A 5 -32.60 11.53 21.44
C ARG A 5 -31.56 12.32 20.64
N ILE A 6 -31.21 13.51 21.12
CA ILE A 6 -30.20 14.36 20.48
C ILE A 6 -28.82 13.72 20.60
N VAL A 7 -28.47 13.19 21.77
CA VAL A 7 -27.18 12.51 22.00
C VAL A 7 -27.04 11.30 21.07
N PHE A 8 -28.07 10.47 20.95
CA PHE A 8 -28.03 9.30 20.06
C PHE A 8 -27.88 9.68 18.59
N LEU A 9 -28.60 10.70 18.13
CA LEU A 9 -28.49 11.19 16.76
C LEU A 9 -27.12 11.81 16.49
N LEU A 10 -26.53 12.51 17.46
CA LEU A 10 -25.19 13.08 17.34
C LEU A 10 -24.13 11.98 17.23
N THR A 11 -24.18 10.96 18.09
CA THR A 11 -23.24 9.84 18.04
C THR A 11 -23.37 9.05 16.73
N ALA A 12 -24.60 8.82 16.27
CA ALA A 12 -24.85 8.18 14.98
C ALA A 12 -24.28 9.01 13.81
N ALA A 13 -24.49 10.33 13.81
CA ALA A 13 -23.98 11.23 12.78
C ALA A 13 -22.44 11.23 12.76
N VAL A 14 -21.78 11.32 13.92
CA VAL A 14 -20.32 11.27 14.00
C VAL A 14 -19.78 9.93 13.49
N GLY A 15 -20.42 8.82 13.83
CA GLY A 15 -20.03 7.49 13.35
C GLY A 15 -20.15 7.37 11.82
N VAL A 16 -21.27 7.83 11.25
CA VAL A 16 -21.50 7.81 9.80
C VAL A 16 -20.50 8.71 9.07
N ILE A 17 -20.26 9.94 9.56
CA ILE A 17 -19.30 10.87 8.95
C ILE A 17 -17.89 10.28 8.99
N SER A 18 -17.49 9.71 10.14
CA SER A 18 -16.17 9.09 10.28
C SER A 18 -15.99 7.92 9.31
N ASN A 19 -17.04 7.11 9.10
CA ASN A 19 -17.01 6.02 8.13
C ASN A 19 -16.90 6.55 6.68
N ILE A 20 -17.64 7.60 6.33
CA ILE A 20 -17.54 8.23 5.01
C ILE A 20 -16.12 8.76 4.76
N VAL A 21 -15.55 9.49 5.73
CA VAL A 21 -14.17 9.98 5.64
C VAL A 21 -13.20 8.81 5.51
N TYR A 22 -13.38 7.75 6.28
CA TYR A 22 -12.55 6.55 6.17
C TYR A 22 -12.60 5.94 4.76
N VAL A 23 -13.77 5.73 4.18
CA VAL A 23 -13.92 5.14 2.84
C VAL A 23 -13.34 6.04 1.75
N LEU A 24 -13.44 7.36 1.88
CA LEU A 24 -12.95 8.29 0.87
C LEU A 24 -11.42 8.46 0.87
N PHE A 25 -10.80 8.42 2.05
CA PHE A 25 -9.38 8.75 2.22
C PHE A 25 -8.49 7.54 2.53
N ILE A 26 -9.05 6.36 2.75
CA ILE A 26 -8.23 5.16 2.91
C ILE A 26 -7.50 4.87 1.60
N SER A 27 -6.18 4.71 1.70
CA SER A 27 -5.36 4.07 0.68
C SER A 27 -4.73 2.82 1.31
N ALA A 28 -4.71 1.74 0.54
CA ALA A 28 -4.03 0.50 0.91
C ALA A 28 -2.62 0.41 0.30
N ASP A 29 -2.11 1.51 -0.26
CA ASP A 29 -0.79 1.55 -0.86
C ASP A 29 0.30 1.53 0.21
N LEU A 30 1.40 0.84 -0.10
CA LEU A 30 2.61 0.83 0.72
C LEU A 30 3.08 2.27 0.93
N GLN A 31 3.26 2.63 2.19
CA GLN A 31 3.71 3.97 2.52
C GLN A 31 5.18 4.11 2.17
N GLU A 32 5.55 5.25 1.59
CA GLU A 32 6.90 5.45 1.04
C GLU A 32 8.03 5.23 2.05
N TRP A 33 7.77 5.50 3.34
CA TRP A 33 8.71 5.39 4.45
C TRP A 33 8.85 3.97 5.01
N ASP A 34 7.98 3.05 4.59
CA ASP A 34 8.04 1.62 4.95
C ASP A 34 9.06 0.86 4.08
N ASP A 35 9.54 1.47 2.99
CA ASP A 35 10.59 0.88 2.17
C ASP A 35 11.94 0.89 2.90
N PRO A 36 12.65 -0.25 3.00
CA PRO A 36 13.97 -0.33 3.63
C PRO A 36 15.02 0.57 2.96
N ASN A 37 14.76 1.00 1.72
CA ASN A 37 15.61 1.90 0.93
C ASN A 37 15.05 3.33 0.84
N TYR A 38 14.14 3.76 1.72
CA TYR A 38 13.44 5.07 1.66
C TYR A 38 14.38 6.28 1.49
N ARG A 39 15.56 6.26 2.10
CA ARG A 39 16.52 7.38 2.07
C ARG A 39 17.36 7.47 0.80
N GLU A 40 17.32 6.46 -0.06
CA GLU A 40 18.19 6.34 -1.24
C GLU A 40 17.44 6.46 -2.58
N LYS A 41 16.13 6.75 -2.56
CA LYS A 41 15.31 6.93 -3.77
C LYS A 41 15.76 8.16 -4.57
N LYS A 42 16.78 8.01 -5.41
CA LYS A 42 17.10 8.96 -6.48
C LYS A 42 15.94 8.94 -7.48
N LYS A 43 15.39 10.13 -7.74
CA LYS A 43 14.36 10.45 -8.75
C LYS A 43 14.42 9.52 -9.97
N GLY A 44 13.35 8.76 -10.23
CA GLY A 44 13.07 8.33 -11.60
C GLY A 44 12.40 6.99 -11.87
N ASP A 45 12.04 6.15 -10.89
CA ASP A 45 11.50 4.81 -11.20
C ASP A 45 9.99 4.71 -10.99
N PRO A 46 9.18 4.53 -12.06
CA PRO A 46 7.73 4.42 -12.00
C PRO A 46 7.21 2.98 -11.80
N GLU A 47 8.07 2.01 -11.47
CA GLU A 47 7.62 0.61 -11.38
C GLU A 47 7.52 0.13 -9.95
N GLY A 48 6.28 -0.15 -9.54
CA GLY A 48 5.93 -0.80 -8.28
C GLY A 48 6.88 -1.95 -7.97
N VAL A 49 7.38 -1.92 -6.74
CA VAL A 49 8.40 -2.80 -6.19
C VAL A 49 8.06 -4.25 -6.53
N LYS A 50 8.78 -4.80 -7.51
CA LYS A 50 8.79 -6.24 -7.79
C LYS A 50 9.37 -6.87 -6.52
N PRO A 51 8.73 -7.86 -5.89
CA PRO A 51 9.28 -8.48 -4.69
C PRO A 51 10.69 -9.01 -5.02
N PRO A 52 11.68 -8.84 -4.12
CA PRO A 52 13.07 -9.23 -4.36
C PRO A 52 13.22 -10.68 -4.84
N LEU A 53 12.29 -11.56 -4.45
CA LEU A 53 12.31 -12.97 -4.81
C LEU A 53 12.12 -13.23 -6.32
N LEU A 54 11.54 -12.30 -7.08
CA LEU A 54 11.28 -12.50 -8.51
C LEU A 54 12.48 -12.11 -9.38
N SER A 55 13.35 -11.20 -8.92
CA SER A 55 14.59 -10.87 -9.64
C SER A 55 15.61 -12.00 -9.54
N ASP A 56 15.74 -12.60 -8.36
CA ASP A 56 16.74 -13.64 -8.10
C ASP A 56 16.42 -14.91 -8.89
N GLU A 57 15.14 -15.26 -9.03
CA GLU A 57 14.69 -16.40 -9.84
C GLU A 57 14.99 -16.19 -11.34
N LYS A 58 14.72 -15.00 -11.89
CA LYS A 58 14.94 -14.72 -13.32
C LYS A 58 16.42 -14.73 -13.73
N ILE A 59 17.32 -14.33 -12.83
CA ILE A 59 18.77 -14.37 -13.08
C ILE A 59 19.23 -15.83 -13.22
N SER A 60 18.77 -16.71 -12.32
CA SER A 60 19.07 -18.14 -12.35
C SER A 60 18.59 -18.83 -13.64
N PHE A 61 17.34 -18.59 -14.06
CA PHE A 61 16.82 -19.15 -15.32
C PHE A 61 17.60 -18.67 -16.55
N LYS A 62 18.07 -17.42 -16.54
CA LYS A 62 18.83 -16.84 -17.66
C LYS A 62 20.27 -17.38 -17.72
N GLU A 63 20.88 -17.66 -16.58
CA GLU A 63 22.20 -18.33 -16.51
C GLU A 63 22.12 -19.78 -16.99
N ILE A 64 21.05 -20.51 -16.63
CA ILE A 64 20.84 -21.88 -17.11
C ILE A 64 20.72 -21.92 -18.63
N GLN A 65 19.92 -21.01 -19.22
CA GLN A 65 19.72 -20.98 -20.67
C GLN A 65 20.99 -20.63 -21.47
N ASN A 66 21.83 -19.70 -21.00
CA ASN A 66 23.09 -19.39 -21.70
C ASN A 66 24.10 -20.55 -21.62
N LYS A 67 24.02 -21.40 -20.59
CA LYS A 67 24.93 -22.52 -20.40
C LYS A 67 24.61 -23.72 -21.31
N ASP A 68 23.39 -23.78 -21.84
CA ASP A 68 22.96 -24.82 -22.77
C ASP A 68 23.29 -24.46 -24.24
N GLU A 69 23.80 -23.26 -24.51
CA GLU A 69 24.10 -22.74 -25.86
C GLU A 69 25.61 -22.77 -26.23
N ASP A 70 26.48 -23.13 -25.28
CA ASP A 70 27.94 -23.37 -25.44
C ASP A 70 28.29 -24.87 -25.47
#